data_AF-A0A356WY47-F1
#
_entry.id   AF-A0A356WY47-F1
#
_cell.length_a   1.000
_cell.length_b   1.000
_cell.length_c   1.000
_cell.angle_alpha   90.00
_cell.angle_beta   90.00
_cell.angle_gamma   90.00
#
_symmetry.space_group_name_H-M   'P 1'
#
loop_
_entity.id
_entity.type
_entity.pdbx_description
1 polymer ?
#
loop_
_entity_poly.entity_id
_entity_poly.type
_entity_poly.pdbx_seq_one_letter_code
_entity_poly.pdbx_strand_id
1 'polypeptide(L)'
;MKKILIILFLISIVILNTNGQGNNVQTLIHEGVALHDSAEYKKAIEKFEQALKINPKSTLALYEISLSYLELKDYENASKYSTRVINSNDKNLSVGAYAVKSEAMAEMKQIDNAIAILQEGLIKNGDSYLLHFNMALNYYKKGDID
;
A
#
# COMPACT_ATOMS: atom_id res chain seq x y z
N MET A 1 -0.51 9.12 -48.11
CA MET A 1 0.61 9.84 -47.44
C MET A 1 0.14 10.70 -46.26
N LYS A 2 -0.77 11.68 -46.43
CA LYS A 2 -1.24 12.55 -45.33
C LYS A 2 -1.85 11.80 -44.11
N LYS A 3 -2.62 10.73 -44.32
CA LYS A 3 -3.22 9.93 -43.23
C LYS A 3 -2.19 9.15 -42.38
N ILE A 4 -1.11 8.66 -42.99
CA ILE A 4 -0.02 7.94 -42.30
C ILE A 4 0.78 8.91 -41.42
N LEU A 5 1.00 10.14 -41.89
CA LEU A 5 1.69 11.19 -41.14
C LEU A 5 0.90 11.62 -39.89
N ILE A 6 -0.43 11.69 -39.98
CA ILE A 6 -1.31 12.00 -38.84
C ILE A 6 -1.29 10.89 -37.79
N ILE A 7 -1.29 9.62 -38.22
CA ILE A 7 -1.22 8.47 -37.29
C ILE A 7 0.13 8.43 -36.57
N LEU A 8 1.24 8.66 -37.28
CA LEU A 8 2.57 8.73 -36.67
C LEU A 8 2.70 9.90 -35.68
N PHE A 9 2.10 11.06 -35.99
CA PHE A 9 2.05 12.20 -35.09
C PHE A 9 1.25 11.90 -33.80
N LEU A 10 0.10 11.24 -33.92
CA LEU A 10 -0.70 10.82 -32.76
C LEU A 10 0.02 9.78 -31.89
N ILE A 11 0.70 8.81 -32.52
CA ILE A 11 1.52 7.82 -31.79
C ILE A 11 2.67 8.50 -31.05
N SER A 12 3.31 9.51 -31.65
CA SER A 12 4.39 10.25 -30.98
C SER A 12 3.93 11.06 -29.76
N ILE A 13 2.72 11.64 -29.80
CA ILE A 13 2.12 12.34 -28.66
C ILE A 13 1.80 11.37 -27.52
N VAL A 14 1.35 10.16 -27.84
CA VAL A 14 1.08 9.12 -26.82
C VAL A 14 2.39 8.65 -26.17
N ILE A 15 3.46 8.45 -26.95
CA ILE A 15 4.78 8.00 -26.44
C ILE A 15 5.47 9.08 -25.58
N LEU A 16 5.30 10.36 -25.91
CA LEU A 16 5.83 11.47 -25.11
C LEU A 16 5.12 11.58 -23.74
N ASN A 17 3.83 11.23 -23.68
CA ASN A 17 3.06 11.30 -22.43
C ASN A 17 3.28 10.11 -21.50
N THR A 18 3.63 8.93 -22.00
CA THR A 18 3.86 7.74 -21.15
C THR A 18 5.21 7.78 -20.44
N ASN A 19 6.24 8.35 -21.07
CA ASN A 19 7.60 8.35 -20.51
C ASN A 19 7.84 9.42 -19.42
N GLY A 20 7.08 10.52 -19.42
CA GLY A 20 7.19 11.57 -18.40
C GLY A 20 6.41 11.26 -17.11
N GLN A 21 5.26 10.60 -17.22
CA GLN A 21 4.37 10.37 -16.08
C GLN A 21 4.87 9.28 -15.11
N GLY A 22 5.51 8.22 -15.62
CA GLY A 22 6.10 7.18 -14.77
C GLY A 22 7.25 7.70 -13.90
N ASN A 23 8.10 8.56 -14.45
CA ASN A 23 9.18 9.22 -13.70
C ASN A 23 8.64 10.14 -12.60
N ASN A 24 7.49 10.79 -12.83
CA ASN A 24 6.87 11.65 -11.82
C ASN A 24 6.24 10.83 -10.67
N VAL A 25 5.58 9.70 -10.96
CA VAL A 25 5.01 8.82 -9.93
C VAL A 25 6.08 8.30 -8.98
N GLN A 26 7.19 7.78 -9.51
CA GLN A 26 8.26 7.22 -8.68
C GLN A 26 8.93 8.31 -7.83
N THR A 27 9.12 9.51 -8.38
CA THR A 27 9.68 10.65 -7.65
C THR A 27 8.80 11.04 -6.48
N LEU A 28 7.47 11.17 -6.69
CA LEU A 28 6.52 11.47 -5.62
C LEU A 28 6.51 10.40 -4.53
N ILE A 29 6.63 9.12 -4.90
CA ILE A 29 6.75 8.03 -3.93
C ILE A 29 8.04 8.15 -3.13
N HIS A 30 9.19 8.38 -3.77
CA HIS A 30 10.46 8.56 -3.04
C HIS A 30 10.44 9.76 -2.09
N GLU A 31 9.87 10.89 -2.53
CA GLU A 31 9.66 12.05 -1.65
C GLU A 31 8.75 11.71 -0.46
N GLY A 32 7.66 10.98 -0.71
CA GLY A 32 6.76 10.52 0.34
C GLY A 32 7.45 9.59 1.34
N VAL A 33 8.27 8.64 0.88
CA VAL A 33 9.03 7.74 1.75
C VAL A 33 10.02 8.53 2.60
N ALA A 34 10.76 9.48 2.03
CA ALA A 34 11.68 10.31 2.81
C ALA A 34 10.97 11.13 3.90
N LEU A 35 9.76 11.61 3.63
CA LEU A 35 8.91 12.29 4.61
C LEU A 35 8.40 11.32 5.69
N HIS A 36 8.01 10.10 5.30
CA HIS A 36 7.60 9.05 6.24
C HIS A 36 8.74 8.70 7.21
N ASP A 37 9.94 8.48 6.68
CA ASP A 37 11.15 8.19 7.46
C ASP A 37 11.53 9.34 8.40
N SER A 38 11.12 10.56 8.06
CA SER A 38 11.27 11.76 8.89
C SER A 38 10.09 11.98 9.86
N ALA A 39 9.20 10.99 10.01
CA ALA A 39 7.97 11.03 10.79
C ALA A 39 6.95 12.13 10.38
N GLU A 40 7.10 12.69 9.18
CA GLU A 40 6.20 13.69 8.61
C GLU A 40 5.03 13.02 7.86
N TYR A 41 4.35 12.07 8.52
CA TYR A 41 3.41 11.14 7.90
C TYR A 41 2.28 11.80 7.09
N LYS A 42 1.74 12.94 7.55
CA LYS A 42 0.70 13.66 6.81
C LYS A 42 1.21 14.20 5.47
N LYS A 43 2.43 14.76 5.45
CA LYS A 43 3.06 15.23 4.21
C LYS A 43 3.46 14.05 3.31
N ALA A 44 3.88 12.94 3.90
CA ALA A 44 4.14 11.70 3.16
C ALA A 44 2.88 11.25 2.41
N ILE A 45 1.73 11.17 3.11
CA ILE A 45 0.43 10.83 2.53
C ILE A 45 0.07 11.79 1.38
N GLU A 46 0.25 13.11 1.54
CA GLU A 46 -0.01 14.07 0.46
C GLU A 46 0.81 13.78 -0.81
N LYS A 47 2.07 13.35 -0.67
CA LYS A 47 2.91 12.97 -1.81
C LYS A 47 2.45 11.66 -2.46
N PHE A 48 2.11 10.66 -1.66
CA PHE A 48 1.57 9.41 -2.18
C PHE A 48 0.21 9.60 -2.86
N GLU A 49 -0.66 10.47 -2.33
CA GLU A 49 -1.93 10.81 -2.96
C GLU A 49 -1.74 11.54 -4.30
N GLN A 50 -0.73 12.41 -4.41
CA GLN A 50 -0.33 12.97 -5.70
C GLN A 50 0.13 11.87 -6.67
N ALA A 51 0.91 10.90 -6.21
CA ALA A 51 1.31 9.74 -7.01
C ALA A 51 0.09 8.94 -7.48
N LEU A 52 -0.93 8.75 -6.62
CA LEU A 52 -2.18 8.08 -6.95
C LEU A 52 -3.08 8.86 -7.91
N LYS A 53 -3.01 10.19 -7.93
CA LYS A 53 -3.71 10.99 -8.96
C LYS A 53 -3.18 10.71 -10.36
N ILE A 54 -1.89 10.39 -10.49
CA ILE A 54 -1.24 10.08 -11.77
C ILE A 54 -1.38 8.59 -12.09
N ASN A 55 -1.12 7.71 -11.12
CA ASN A 55 -1.33 6.27 -11.23
C ASN A 55 -2.27 5.77 -10.12
N PRO A 56 -3.59 5.71 -10.35
CA PRO A 56 -4.59 5.31 -9.35
C PRO A 56 -4.45 3.89 -8.82
N LYS A 57 -3.65 3.05 -9.49
CA LYS A 57 -3.40 1.65 -9.15
C LYS A 57 -1.97 1.41 -8.67
N SER A 58 -1.22 2.45 -8.33
CA SER A 58 0.13 2.27 -7.76
C SER A 58 0.04 1.54 -6.42
N THR A 59 0.30 0.23 -6.43
CA THR A 59 0.24 -0.58 -5.21
C THR A 59 1.25 -0.12 -4.17
N LEU A 60 2.45 0.28 -4.60
CA LEU A 60 3.46 0.81 -3.70
C LEU A 60 2.95 2.07 -2.99
N ALA A 61 2.40 3.04 -3.70
CA ALA A 61 1.83 4.24 -3.05
C ALA A 61 0.68 3.90 -2.09
N LEU A 62 -0.17 2.93 -2.42
CA LEU A 62 -1.22 2.46 -1.51
C LEU A 62 -0.65 1.81 -0.24
N TYR A 63 0.43 1.05 -0.37
CA TYR A 63 1.11 0.40 0.75
C TYR A 63 1.77 1.43 1.67
N GLU A 64 2.52 2.38 1.12
CA GLU A 64 3.15 3.45 1.91
C GLU A 64 2.14 4.36 2.62
N ILE A 65 0.99 4.63 1.99
CA ILE A 65 -0.13 5.33 2.66
C ILE A 65 -0.63 4.50 3.84
N SER A 66 -0.79 3.18 3.69
CA SER A 66 -1.28 2.32 4.77
C SER A 66 -0.33 2.31 5.98
N LEU A 67 0.98 2.28 5.73
CA LEU A 67 2.01 2.39 6.77
C LEU A 67 1.95 3.77 7.44
N SER A 68 1.87 4.84 6.66
CA SER A 68 1.80 6.21 7.20
C SER A 68 0.57 6.47 8.07
N TYR A 69 -0.59 5.88 7.71
CA TYR A 69 -1.79 5.95 8.56
C TYR A 69 -1.67 5.11 9.83
N LEU A 70 -0.99 3.96 9.76
CA LEU A 70 -0.73 3.13 10.94
C LEU A 70 0.12 3.90 11.96
N GLU A 71 1.17 4.58 11.50
CA GLU A 71 2.02 5.45 12.34
C GLU A 71 1.26 6.64 12.93
N LEU A 72 0.30 7.20 12.19
CA LEU A 72 -0.62 8.23 12.69
C LEU A 72 -1.67 7.69 13.67
N LYS A 73 -1.71 6.38 13.91
CA LYS A 73 -2.75 5.67 14.69
C LYS A 73 -4.16 5.83 14.11
N ASP A 74 -4.25 6.17 12.83
CA ASP A 74 -5.49 6.16 12.07
C ASP A 74 -5.69 4.75 11.49
N TYR A 75 -6.08 3.85 12.38
CA TYR A 75 -6.19 2.42 12.09
C TYR A 75 -7.27 2.11 11.05
N GLU A 76 -8.29 2.96 10.95
CA GLU A 76 -9.38 2.84 9.98
C GLU A 76 -8.86 3.06 8.56
N ASN A 77 -8.08 4.13 8.33
CA ASN A 77 -7.46 4.36 7.03
C ASN A 77 -6.32 3.37 6.75
N ALA A 78 -5.52 3.00 7.75
CA ALA A 78 -4.48 1.96 7.59
C ALA A 78 -5.08 0.64 7.09
N SER A 79 -6.19 0.20 7.69
CA SER A 79 -6.94 -1.00 7.30
C SER A 79 -7.56 -0.86 5.89
N LYS A 80 -8.12 0.31 5.58
CA LYS A 80 -8.71 0.61 4.26
C LYS A 80 -7.67 0.54 3.13
N TYR A 81 -6.52 1.18 3.30
CA TYR A 81 -5.48 1.24 2.26
C TYR A 81 -4.73 -0.10 2.11
N SER A 82 -4.41 -0.78 3.21
CA SER A 82 -3.84 -2.14 3.16
C SER A 82 -4.78 -3.14 2.48
N THR A 83 -6.11 -3.02 2.67
CA THR A 83 -7.10 -3.82 1.93
C THR A 83 -7.01 -3.59 0.41
N ARG A 84 -6.75 -2.37 -0.05
CA ARG A 84 -6.56 -2.10 -1.48
C ARG A 84 -5.30 -2.75 -2.03
N VAL A 85 -4.22 -2.80 -1.23
CA VAL A 85 -2.98 -3.52 -1.58
C VAL A 85 -3.22 -5.02 -1.70
N ILE A 86 -3.90 -5.63 -0.71
CA ILE A 86 -4.27 -7.05 -0.73
C ILE A 86 -5.06 -7.41 -2.00
N ASN A 87 -5.90 -6.49 -2.49
CA ASN A 87 -6.71 -6.69 -3.69
C ASN A 87 -5.99 -6.38 -5.02
N SER A 88 -4.72 -5.96 -5.00
CA SER A 88 -4.01 -5.44 -6.18
C SER A 88 -3.28 -6.50 -7.03
N ASN A 89 -3.37 -7.79 -6.68
CA ASN A 89 -2.57 -8.89 -7.23
C ASN A 89 -1.04 -8.78 -7.05
N ASP A 90 -0.55 -7.75 -6.37
CA ASP A 90 0.87 -7.61 -6.05
C ASP A 90 1.24 -8.54 -4.88
N LYS A 91 1.79 -9.71 -5.22
CA LYS A 91 2.20 -10.71 -4.22
C LYS A 91 3.35 -10.22 -3.34
N ASN A 92 4.20 -9.33 -3.84
CA ASN A 92 5.35 -8.86 -3.08
C ASN A 92 4.91 -7.95 -1.93
N LEU A 93 3.92 -7.09 -2.19
CA LEU A 93 3.38 -6.18 -1.17
C LEU A 93 2.21 -6.76 -0.37
N SER A 94 1.57 -7.83 -0.87
CA SER A 94 0.43 -8.47 -0.20
C SER A 94 0.77 -8.90 1.22
N VAL A 95 1.91 -9.56 1.44
CA VAL A 95 2.33 -10.04 2.78
C VAL A 95 2.46 -8.89 3.77
N GLY A 96 3.14 -7.80 3.38
CA GLY A 96 3.26 -6.62 4.21
C GLY A 96 1.90 -5.98 4.51
N ALA A 97 1.00 -5.93 3.52
CA ALA A 97 -0.33 -5.36 3.72
C ALA A 97 -1.22 -6.21 4.65
N TYR A 98 -1.10 -7.54 4.63
CA TYR A 98 -1.75 -8.41 5.62
C TYR A 98 -1.28 -8.09 7.04
N ALA A 99 0.02 -7.89 7.25
CA ALA A 99 0.57 -7.50 8.54
C ALA A 99 0.01 -6.14 9.00
N VAL A 100 0.09 -5.09 8.17
CA VAL A 100 -0.44 -3.75 8.47
C VAL A 100 -1.92 -3.79 8.82
N LYS A 101 -2.72 -4.53 8.04
CA LYS A 101 -4.16 -4.67 8.30
C LYS A 101 -4.44 -5.35 9.63
N SER A 102 -3.69 -6.41 9.95
CA SER A 102 -3.84 -7.15 11.21
C SER A 102 -3.50 -6.27 12.40
N GLU A 103 -2.44 -5.47 12.32
CA GLU A 103 -2.03 -4.56 13.38
C GLU A 103 -3.09 -3.47 13.60
N ALA A 104 -3.56 -2.84 12.53
CA ALA A 104 -4.66 -1.88 12.60
C ALA A 104 -5.93 -2.48 13.24
N MET A 105 -6.30 -3.71 12.87
CA MET A 105 -7.45 -4.40 13.49
C MET A 105 -7.22 -4.71 14.97
N ALA A 106 -6.03 -5.15 15.34
CA ALA A 106 -5.67 -5.43 16.74
C ALA A 106 -5.79 -4.18 17.61
N GLU A 107 -5.30 -3.04 17.13
CA GLU A 107 -5.39 -1.76 17.82
C GLU A 107 -6.83 -1.23 17.92
N MET A 108 -7.70 -1.58 16.95
CA MET A 108 -9.14 -1.38 17.04
C MET A 108 -9.86 -2.40 17.94
N LYS A 109 -9.12 -3.22 18.72
CA LYS A 109 -9.62 -4.31 19.58
C LYS A 109 -10.34 -5.43 18.83
N GLN A 110 -10.11 -5.56 17.53
CA GLN A 110 -10.66 -6.62 16.67
C GLN A 110 -9.66 -7.77 16.52
N ILE A 111 -9.14 -8.29 17.64
CA ILE A 111 -8.01 -9.24 17.64
C ILE A 111 -8.34 -10.53 16.90
N ASP A 112 -9.57 -11.06 17.06
CA ASP A 112 -9.96 -12.27 16.33
C ASP A 112 -9.96 -12.06 14.81
N ASN A 113 -10.38 -10.87 14.35
CA ASN A 113 -10.33 -10.51 12.93
C ASN A 113 -8.88 -10.31 12.46
N ALA A 114 -8.01 -9.77 13.32
CA ALA A 114 -6.58 -9.62 13.04
C ALA A 114 -5.89 -10.99 12.85
N ILE A 115 -6.23 -11.99 13.66
CA ILE A 115 -5.71 -13.36 13.49
C ILE A 115 -6.27 -13.98 12.20
N ALA A 116 -7.58 -13.83 11.95
CA ALA A 116 -8.21 -14.36 10.74
C ALA A 116 -7.59 -13.80 9.45
N ILE A 117 -7.29 -12.49 9.41
CA ILE A 117 -6.69 -11.88 8.23
C ILE A 117 -5.24 -12.36 8.00
N LEU A 118 -4.47 -12.63 9.06
CA LEU A 118 -3.13 -13.23 8.95
C LEU A 118 -3.17 -14.66 8.42
N GLN A 119 -4.14 -15.47 8.88
CA GLN A 119 -4.38 -16.82 8.36
C GLN A 119 -4.72 -16.79 6.87
N GLU A 120 -5.59 -15.87 6.45
CA GLU A 120 -5.88 -15.66 5.03
C GLU A 120 -4.61 -15.31 4.23
N GLY A 121 -3.76 -14.44 4.79
CA GLY A 121 -2.48 -14.06 4.19
C GLY A 121 -1.54 -15.24 3.97
N LEU A 122 -1.43 -16.15 4.94
CA LEU A 122 -0.64 -17.38 4.84
C LEU A 122 -1.20 -18.34 3.78
N ILE A 123 -2.52 -18.49 3.71
CA ILE A 123 -3.17 -19.35 2.69
C ILE A 123 -2.88 -18.83 1.27
N LYS A 124 -2.91 -17.50 1.07
CA LYS A 124 -2.73 -16.90 -0.26
C LYS A 124 -1.28 -16.75 -0.70
N ASN A 125 -0.37 -16.48 0.24
CA ASN A 125 1.02 -16.15 -0.08
C ASN A 125 2.02 -17.26 0.28
N GLY A 126 1.57 -18.31 0.97
CA GLY A 126 2.42 -19.34 1.52
C GLY A 126 3.05 -18.93 2.85
N ASP A 127 4.03 -19.72 3.29
CA ASP A 127 4.68 -19.52 4.58
C ASP A 127 5.41 -18.17 4.67
N SER A 128 5.23 -17.46 5.77
CA SER A 128 5.80 -16.13 5.98
C SER A 128 6.10 -15.88 7.45
N TYR A 129 7.39 -15.67 7.75
CA TYR A 129 7.84 -15.35 9.10
C TYR A 129 7.14 -14.09 9.65
N LEU A 130 6.89 -13.09 8.78
CA LEU A 130 6.26 -11.83 9.18
C LEU A 130 4.82 -12.04 9.63
N LEU A 131 4.07 -12.90 8.94
CA LEU A 131 2.68 -13.18 9.30
C LEU A 131 2.60 -14.02 10.59
N HIS A 132 3.49 -15.00 10.75
CA HIS A 132 3.59 -15.76 12.01
C HIS A 132 3.95 -14.88 13.20
N PHE A 133 4.91 -13.97 13.01
CA PHE A 133 5.31 -13.02 14.05
C PHE A 133 4.12 -12.14 14.48
N ASN A 134 3.42 -11.53 13.52
CA ASN A 134 2.23 -10.73 13.81
C ASN A 134 1.10 -11.56 14.45
N MET A 135 0.98 -12.84 14.08
CA MET A 135 -0.03 -13.72 14.67
C MET A 135 0.28 -14.05 16.12
N ALA A 136 1.56 -14.27 16.45
CA ALA A 136 2.01 -14.44 17.83
C ALA A 136 1.75 -13.18 18.68
N LEU A 137 2.02 -11.98 18.14
CA LEU A 137 1.70 -10.72 18.82
C LEU A 137 0.19 -10.59 19.11
N ASN A 138 -0.65 -11.00 18.16
CA ASN A 138 -2.10 -10.97 18.35
C ASN A 138 -2.60 -12.00 19.38
N TYR A 139 -2.05 -13.22 19.38
CA TYR A 139 -2.37 -14.20 20.44
C TYR A 139 -1.94 -13.73 21.82
N TYR A 140 -0.78 -13.09 21.93
CA TYR A 140 -0.33 -12.46 23.17
C TYR A 140 -1.31 -11.37 23.63
N LYS A 141 -1.67 -10.43 22.74
CA LYS A 141 -2.66 -9.38 23.04
C LYS A 141 -4.03 -9.96 23.42
N LYS A 142 -4.44 -11.09 22.84
CA LYS A 142 -5.71 -11.75 23.18
C LYS A 142 -5.73 -12.21 24.64
N GLY A 143 -4.66 -12.87 25.08
CA GLY A 143 -4.53 -13.33 26.47
C GLY A 143 -4.44 -12.21 27.51
N ASP A 144 -4.05 -10.99 27.11
CA ASP A 144 -4.03 -9.81 27.99
C ASP A 144 -5.43 -9.15 28.14
N ILE A 145 -6.38 -9.46 27.25
CA ILE A 145 -7.74 -8.87 27.25
C ILE A 145 -8.78 -9.76 27.94
N ASP A 146 -8.53 -11.07 27.99
CA ASP A 146 -9.36 -12.07 28.69
C ASP A 146 -9.21 -11.99 30.22
#